data_AF-B4Q1U8-F1
#
_entry.id   AF-B4Q1U8-F1
#
_cell.length_a   1.000
_cell.length_b   1.000
_cell.length_c   1.000
_cell.angle_alpha   90.00
_cell.angle_beta   90.00
_cell.angle_gamma   90.00
#
_symmetry.space_group_name_H-M   'P 1'
#
loop_
_entity.id
_entity.type
_entity.pdbx_description
1 polymer ?
#
loop_
_entity_poly.entity_id
_entity_poly.type
_entity_poly.pdbx_seq_one_letter_code
_entity_poly.pdbx_strand_id
1 'polypeptide(L)'
;MSSFDSVSGSGSDSESDSDSDSQPRCIDSSLCEIKKRTELLAKKKVVLELYSCFLSGWTYYPGDEERKLDKMIVVKLLEHLDTKDVDDRTYVQSLLLRIYIKFKYLREFILKQFNDVFNRFTFESIECHCITELLDIYYDIIKDYSAPLKTNEEQVLLKVLLPLHKPQSMPSYFSTLIYCIIEFLQSNPSLIQRYVTGFLRLWPKTAYDKETLFLTEIASILVIQNEEEVTKVLEPAFKQIAKCLSSQSAKIAEQTLNLWEDEDLLELMRENNEVIMPIIFPSLYFMKKMHLSQRIQELVSTVMKELLMMNRELFLSLTIEQIRAEQKKTEPSNPP
;
A
#
# COMPACT_ATOMS: atom_id res chain seq x y z
N MET A 1 23.54 64.18 -61.56
CA MET A 1 24.52 65.28 -61.65
C MET A 1 25.00 65.53 -60.23
N SER A 2 26.09 64.86 -59.87
CA SER A 2 27.45 65.43 -59.78
C SER A 2 27.67 66.04 -58.40
N SER A 3 28.76 65.84 -57.66
CA SER A 3 29.97 65.02 -57.76
C SER A 3 30.75 65.34 -56.47
N PHE A 4 31.85 64.60 -56.26
CA PHE A 4 32.99 64.87 -55.37
C PHE A 4 32.86 64.29 -53.95
N ASP A 5 33.55 63.18 -53.65
CA ASP A 5 35.01 62.98 -53.49
C ASP A 5 35.55 63.72 -52.25
N SER A 6 36.51 63.25 -51.47
CA SER A 6 37.25 61.98 -51.31
C SER A 6 38.24 62.23 -50.14
N VAL A 7 38.94 61.17 -49.69
CA VAL A 7 40.30 61.17 -49.07
C VAL A 7 40.43 61.19 -47.52
N SER A 8 40.47 59.97 -46.97
CA SER A 8 41.53 59.28 -46.18
C SER A 8 42.55 60.00 -45.27
N GLY A 9 42.82 59.34 -44.13
CA GLY A 9 44.09 59.28 -43.36
C GLY A 9 43.79 58.96 -41.87
N SER A 10 44.01 57.79 -41.25
CA SER A 10 45.12 56.80 -41.12
C SER A 10 45.70 56.80 -39.68
N GLY A 11 45.57 55.66 -38.97
CA GLY A 11 46.32 55.21 -37.77
C GLY A 11 45.76 55.66 -36.40
N SER A 12 45.65 54.85 -35.34
CA SER A 12 46.04 53.46 -35.08
C SER A 12 45.46 53.00 -33.72
N ASP A 13 45.33 51.67 -33.57
CA ASP A 13 45.29 50.88 -32.32
C ASP A 13 44.04 50.89 -31.41
N SER A 14 43.22 49.84 -31.50
CA SER A 14 43.20 48.69 -30.56
C SER A 14 41.86 47.95 -30.54
N GLU A 15 41.94 46.68 -30.93
CA GLU A 15 41.11 45.50 -30.63
C GLU A 15 39.67 45.66 -30.11
N SER A 16 38.75 45.19 -30.96
CA SER A 16 37.45 44.64 -30.60
C SER A 16 37.62 43.27 -29.94
N ASP A 17 36.83 42.94 -28.92
CA ASP A 17 35.72 41.97 -29.08
C ASP A 17 35.12 41.47 -27.75
N SER A 18 33.79 41.53 -27.73
CA SER A 18 32.80 40.59 -27.16
C SER A 18 32.82 40.17 -25.68
N ASP A 19 31.67 40.48 -25.07
CA ASP A 19 30.77 39.59 -24.31
C ASP A 19 31.16 38.95 -22.98
N SER A 20 30.22 39.17 -22.05
CA SER A 20 29.80 38.31 -20.94
C SER A 20 30.84 38.03 -19.85
N ASP A 21 30.58 38.54 -18.64
CA ASP A 21 30.81 37.66 -17.51
C ASP A 21 29.74 37.81 -16.42
N SER A 22 29.13 36.67 -16.16
CA SER A 22 27.99 36.45 -15.29
C SER A 22 28.52 36.16 -13.89
N GLN A 23 27.88 36.71 -12.86
CA GLN A 23 28.18 36.37 -11.47
C GLN A 23 28.07 34.85 -11.21
N PRO A 24 29.11 34.17 -10.66
CA PRO A 24 28.98 32.83 -10.12
C PRO A 24 29.24 32.88 -8.61
N ARG A 25 28.19 33.04 -7.78
CA ARG A 25 28.33 32.90 -6.31
C ARG A 25 27.27 32.04 -5.63
N CYS A 26 26.34 31.44 -6.37
CA CYS A 26 25.26 30.63 -5.77
C CYS A 26 25.38 29.11 -6.03
N ILE A 27 26.11 28.68 -7.06
CA ILE A 27 26.20 27.26 -7.47
C ILE A 27 27.26 26.48 -6.67
N ASP A 28 28.35 27.13 -6.26
CA ASP A 28 29.44 26.46 -5.51
C ASP A 28 29.04 26.08 -4.08
N SER A 29 28.12 26.83 -3.45
CA SER A 29 27.63 26.52 -2.09
C SER A 29 26.77 25.25 -2.08
N SER A 30 25.88 25.09 -3.06
CA SER A 30 25.01 23.91 -3.18
C SER A 30 25.81 22.67 -3.60
N LEU A 31 26.79 22.81 -4.50
CA LEU A 31 27.70 21.71 -4.86
C LEU A 31 28.60 21.29 -3.68
N CYS A 32 29.03 22.23 -2.85
CA CYS A 32 29.81 21.95 -1.63
C CYS A 32 28.97 21.23 -0.58
N GLU A 33 27.70 21.62 -0.40
CA GLU A 33 26.74 20.93 0.47
C GLU A 33 26.42 19.52 -0.05
N ILE A 34 26.22 19.36 -1.36
CA ILE A 34 26.02 18.05 -1.99
C ILE A 34 27.26 17.18 -1.79
N LYS A 35 28.47 17.70 -2.02
CA LYS A 35 29.73 16.96 -1.79
C LYS A 35 29.93 16.58 -0.32
N LYS A 36 29.63 17.48 0.63
CA LYS A 36 29.69 17.17 2.06
C LYS A 36 28.66 16.12 2.46
N ARG A 37 27.46 16.17 1.87
CA ARG A 37 26.40 15.19 2.10
C ARG A 37 26.75 13.83 1.52
N THR A 38 27.31 13.76 0.32
CA THR A 38 27.78 12.51 -0.29
C THR A 38 28.99 11.94 0.45
N GLU A 39 29.91 12.77 0.93
CA GLU A 39 31.06 12.32 1.74
C GLU A 39 30.61 11.84 3.13
N LEU A 40 29.61 12.48 3.75
CA LEU A 40 29.01 12.03 5.00
C LEU A 40 28.26 10.71 4.81
N LEU A 41 27.48 10.57 3.72
CA LEU A 41 26.80 9.32 3.35
C LEU A 41 27.82 8.20 3.09
N ALA A 42 28.93 8.50 2.42
CA ALA A 42 30.01 7.53 2.20
C ALA A 42 30.67 7.11 3.53
N LYS A 43 30.95 8.05 4.44
CA LYS A 43 31.48 7.76 5.78
C LYS A 43 30.52 6.93 6.62
N LYS A 44 29.23 7.28 6.63
CA LYS A 44 28.17 6.51 7.28
C LYS A 44 28.12 5.09 6.71
N LYS A 45 28.04 4.95 5.38
CA LYS A 45 28.03 3.67 4.66
C LYS A 45 29.23 2.81 5.03
N VAL A 46 30.43 3.38 5.15
CA VAL A 46 31.63 2.64 5.58
C VAL A 46 31.57 2.22 7.05
N VAL A 47 31.17 3.09 7.98
CA VAL A 47 31.00 2.72 9.42
C VAL A 47 30.03 1.57 9.57
N LEU A 48 29.00 1.61 8.76
CA LEU A 48 27.90 0.70 8.79
C LEU A 48 28.26 -0.62 8.07
N GLU A 49 28.95 -0.60 6.93
CA GLU A 49 29.58 -1.77 6.30
C GLU A 49 30.61 -2.42 7.22
N LEU A 50 31.42 -1.63 7.94
CA LEU A 50 32.31 -2.10 9.00
C LEU A 50 31.53 -2.77 10.13
N TYR A 51 30.42 -2.18 10.56
CA TYR A 51 29.55 -2.79 11.57
C TYR A 51 28.89 -4.07 11.03
N SER A 52 28.53 -4.12 9.75
CA SER A 52 28.03 -5.34 9.13
C SER A 52 29.12 -6.40 8.98
N CYS A 53 30.37 -6.02 8.70
CA CYS A 53 31.51 -6.91 8.68
C CYS A 53 31.82 -7.41 10.10
N PHE A 54 31.69 -6.57 11.11
CA PHE A 54 31.77 -6.94 12.52
C PHE A 54 30.67 -7.94 12.91
N LEU A 55 29.42 -7.65 12.55
CA LEU A 55 28.30 -8.57 12.71
C LEU A 55 28.48 -9.84 11.90
N SER A 56 29.16 -9.85 10.76
CA SER A 56 29.41 -11.07 9.97
C SER A 56 30.56 -11.89 10.59
N GLY A 57 31.61 -11.22 11.05
CA GLY A 57 32.79 -11.80 11.69
C GLY A 57 32.62 -12.17 13.16
N TRP A 58 31.45 -11.88 13.76
CA TRP A 58 31.08 -12.40 15.09
C TRP A 58 30.92 -13.93 15.02
N THR A 59 32.01 -14.67 15.05
CA THR A 59 32.02 -16.12 15.20
C THR A 59 31.98 -16.47 16.68
N TYR A 60 31.17 -17.47 17.03
CA TYR A 60 31.02 -17.95 18.40
C TYR A 60 32.27 -18.77 18.76
N TYR A 61 33.20 -18.17 19.51
CA TYR A 61 34.31 -18.94 20.07
C TYR A 61 33.78 -19.76 21.27
N PRO A 62 34.13 -21.06 21.40
CA PRO A 62 33.74 -21.84 22.58
C PRO A 62 34.40 -21.22 23.82
N GLY A 63 33.61 -20.59 24.68
CA GLY A 63 34.06 -19.84 25.88
C GLY A 63 33.59 -18.38 25.95
N ASP A 64 32.98 -17.84 24.91
CA ASP A 64 32.55 -16.42 24.80
C ASP A 64 31.05 -16.26 25.13
N GLU A 65 30.56 -16.86 26.23
CA GLU A 65 29.13 -16.86 26.62
C GLU A 65 28.57 -15.45 26.95
N GLU A 66 29.41 -14.41 27.00
CA GLU A 66 29.06 -13.09 27.54
C GLU A 66 29.02 -11.94 26.52
N ARG A 67 29.36 -12.15 25.24
CA ARG A 67 29.19 -11.08 24.24
C ARG A 67 27.73 -11.02 23.81
N LYS A 68 26.92 -10.33 24.61
CA LYS A 68 25.55 -9.97 24.27
C LYS A 68 25.53 -8.58 23.67
N LEU A 69 24.86 -8.46 22.52
CA LEU A 69 24.53 -7.18 21.95
C LEU A 69 23.49 -6.51 22.84
N ASP A 70 23.79 -5.29 23.29
CA ASP A 70 22.89 -4.54 24.16
C ASP A 70 21.60 -4.19 23.40
N LYS A 71 20.46 -4.39 24.08
CA LYS A 71 19.14 -3.99 23.62
C LYS A 71 19.07 -2.49 23.29
N MET A 72 19.87 -1.66 23.97
CA MET A 72 19.96 -0.22 23.69
C MET A 72 20.38 0.06 22.24
N ILE A 73 21.20 -0.80 21.63
CA ILE A 73 21.62 -0.65 20.23
C ILE A 73 20.41 -0.75 19.30
N VAL A 74 19.51 -1.72 19.54
CA VAL A 74 18.27 -1.86 18.77
C VAL A 74 17.39 -0.62 18.91
N VAL A 75 17.24 -0.09 20.12
CA VAL A 75 16.46 1.14 20.37
C VAL A 75 17.04 2.32 19.59
N LYS A 76 18.37 2.51 19.65
CA LYS A 76 19.05 3.60 18.94
C LYS A 76 18.97 3.45 17.41
N LEU A 77 19.03 2.23 16.89
CA LEU A 77 18.82 1.98 15.46
C LEU A 77 17.39 2.30 15.04
N LEU A 78 16.39 1.94 15.84
CA LEU A 78 14.99 2.29 15.57
C LEU A 78 14.74 3.80 15.61
N GLU A 79 15.33 4.51 16.58
CA GLU A 79 15.29 5.99 16.61
C GLU A 79 15.95 6.60 15.35
N HIS A 80 17.03 5.99 14.85
CA HIS A 80 17.69 6.46 13.64
C HIS A 80 16.93 6.13 12.34
N LEU A 81 16.11 5.08 12.35
CA LEU A 81 15.31 4.67 11.19
C LEU A 81 14.24 5.71 10.83
N ASP A 82 13.80 6.56 11.76
CA ASP A 82 12.86 7.65 11.48
C ASP A 82 13.52 8.91 10.85
N THR A 83 14.64 8.72 10.16
CA THR A 83 15.29 9.78 9.37
C THR A 83 14.52 10.06 8.08
N LYS A 84 14.56 11.31 7.61
CA LYS A 84 13.97 11.70 6.31
C LYS A 84 14.78 11.19 5.12
N ASP A 85 16.03 10.81 5.32
CA ASP A 85 16.94 10.35 4.27
C ASP A 85 16.69 8.86 3.91
N VAL A 86 16.26 8.61 2.67
CA VAL A 86 15.87 7.26 2.18
C VAL A 86 17.06 6.28 2.21
N ASP A 87 18.27 6.77 1.92
CA ASP A 87 19.46 5.93 1.86
C ASP A 87 19.85 5.46 3.26
N ASP A 88 19.82 6.38 4.24
CA ASP A 88 20.04 6.04 5.64
C ASP A 88 18.99 5.05 6.15
N ARG A 89 17.70 5.20 5.76
CA ARG A 89 16.64 4.26 6.14
C ARG A 89 16.88 2.86 5.58
N THR A 90 17.14 2.75 4.29
CA THR A 90 17.44 1.47 3.61
C THR A 90 18.61 0.76 4.27
N TYR A 91 19.62 1.53 4.69
CA TYR A 91 20.76 0.99 5.39
C TYR A 91 20.36 0.44 6.78
N VAL A 92 19.71 1.25 7.61
CA VAL A 92 19.34 0.88 8.98
C VAL A 92 18.38 -0.32 8.96
N GLN A 93 17.46 -0.36 7.99
CA GLN A 93 16.58 -1.50 7.72
C GLN A 93 17.39 -2.79 7.51
N SER A 94 18.35 -2.76 6.58
CA SER A 94 19.23 -3.90 6.30
C SER A 94 20.01 -4.36 7.53
N LEU A 95 20.45 -3.41 8.37
CA LEU A 95 21.18 -3.71 9.59
C LEU A 95 20.29 -4.36 10.65
N LEU A 96 19.08 -3.83 10.86
CA LEU A 96 18.10 -4.38 11.79
C LEU A 96 17.70 -5.80 11.41
N LEU A 97 17.47 -6.06 10.12
CA LEU A 97 17.18 -7.41 9.61
C LEU A 97 18.34 -8.38 9.90
N ARG A 98 19.59 -7.96 9.64
CA ARG A 98 20.78 -8.78 9.95
C ARG A 98 20.89 -9.09 11.44
N ILE A 99 20.64 -8.11 12.31
CA ILE A 99 20.63 -8.30 13.76
C ILE A 99 19.53 -9.30 14.15
N TYR A 100 18.32 -9.15 13.61
CA TYR A 100 17.19 -10.05 13.88
C TYR A 100 17.49 -11.51 13.48
N ILE A 101 18.02 -11.72 12.27
CA ILE A 101 18.38 -13.05 11.77
C ILE A 101 19.47 -13.67 12.64
N LYS A 102 20.55 -12.92 12.91
CA LYS A 102 21.75 -13.43 13.59
C LYS A 102 21.54 -13.66 15.09
N PHE A 103 20.89 -12.75 15.80
CA PHE A 103 20.79 -12.78 17.26
C PHE A 103 19.41 -13.25 17.73
N LYS A 104 19.22 -14.58 17.80
CA LYS A 104 17.94 -15.20 18.19
C LYS A 104 17.37 -14.69 19.52
N TYR A 105 18.22 -14.43 20.52
CA TYR A 105 17.80 -13.95 21.84
C TYR A 105 17.25 -12.49 21.83
N LEU A 106 17.48 -11.73 20.75
CA LEU A 106 16.93 -10.37 20.60
C LEU A 106 15.59 -10.35 19.86
N ARG A 107 15.18 -11.44 19.19
CA ARG A 107 14.00 -11.44 18.31
C ARG A 107 12.73 -10.98 19.01
N GLU A 108 12.43 -11.52 20.18
CA GLU A 108 11.25 -11.11 20.97
C GLU A 108 11.31 -9.63 21.38
N PHE A 109 12.50 -9.12 21.70
CA PHE A 109 12.68 -7.72 22.04
C PHE A 109 12.50 -6.81 20.82
N ILE A 110 13.08 -7.16 19.67
CA ILE A 110 12.94 -6.43 18.41
C ILE A 110 11.47 -6.37 18.00
N LEU A 111 10.76 -7.51 18.00
CA LEU A 111 9.34 -7.57 17.67
C LEU A 111 8.49 -6.72 18.61
N LYS A 112 8.80 -6.74 19.91
CA LYS A 112 8.13 -5.85 20.87
C LYS A 112 8.36 -4.38 20.51
N GLN A 113 9.59 -3.98 20.20
CA GLN A 113 9.90 -2.61 19.82
C GLN A 113 9.21 -2.18 18.52
N PHE A 114 9.12 -3.07 17.52
CA PHE A 114 8.40 -2.80 16.28
C PHE A 114 6.91 -2.57 16.54
N ASN A 115 6.29 -3.45 17.34
CA ASN A 115 4.89 -3.31 17.74
C ASN A 115 4.66 -2.00 18.52
N ASP A 116 5.58 -1.62 19.41
CA ASP A 116 5.52 -0.34 20.14
C ASP A 116 5.62 0.86 19.19
N VAL A 117 6.44 0.80 18.13
CA VAL A 117 6.49 1.83 17.09
C VAL A 117 5.17 1.91 16.31
N PHE A 118 4.64 0.78 15.82
CA PHE A 118 3.38 0.76 15.08
C PHE A 118 2.19 1.23 15.92
N ASN A 119 2.14 0.87 17.20
CA ASN A 119 1.08 1.32 18.11
C ASN A 119 1.17 2.83 18.36
N ARG A 120 2.37 3.37 18.62
CA ARG A 120 2.56 4.83 18.77
C ARG A 120 2.17 5.57 17.50
N PHE A 121 2.61 5.10 16.34
CA PHE A 121 2.24 5.67 15.04
C PHE A 121 0.70 5.67 14.84
N THR A 122 0.04 4.56 15.15
CA THR A 122 -1.40 4.40 14.90
C THR A 122 -2.28 5.19 15.86
N PHE A 123 -1.94 5.20 17.16
CA PHE A 123 -2.82 5.70 18.21
C PHE A 123 -2.39 7.07 18.76
N GLU A 124 -1.09 7.39 18.72
CA GLU A 124 -0.57 8.69 19.17
C GLU A 124 -0.43 9.69 18.01
N SER A 125 -0.70 9.25 16.77
CA SER A 125 -0.68 10.08 15.54
C SER A 125 0.65 10.81 15.31
N ILE A 126 1.75 10.16 15.69
CA ILE A 126 3.12 10.66 15.44
C ILE A 126 3.46 10.34 13.99
N GLU A 127 3.88 11.34 13.20
CA GLU A 127 4.43 11.09 11.87
C GLU A 127 5.70 10.23 12.01
N CYS A 128 5.69 9.01 11.46
CA CYS A 128 6.91 8.20 11.27
C CYS A 128 7.16 7.99 9.79
N HIS A 129 8.39 8.23 9.36
CA HIS A 129 8.85 7.97 8.00
C HIS A 129 9.27 6.50 7.82
N CYS A 130 9.38 5.77 8.94
CA CYS A 130 9.98 4.44 9.07
C CYS A 130 9.04 3.26 8.77
N ILE A 131 7.75 3.51 8.56
CA ILE A 131 6.71 2.47 8.59
C ILE A 131 6.88 1.48 7.44
N THR A 132 7.21 1.96 6.25
CA THR A 132 7.41 1.12 5.06
C THR A 132 8.57 0.15 5.27
N GLU A 133 9.73 0.65 5.72
CA GLU A 133 10.92 -0.16 5.95
C GLU A 133 10.73 -1.15 7.10
N LEU A 134 9.99 -0.78 8.14
CA LEU A 134 9.64 -1.70 9.23
C LEU A 134 8.70 -2.80 8.76
N LEU A 135 7.71 -2.49 7.93
CA LEU A 135 6.80 -3.48 7.35
C LEU A 135 7.55 -4.46 6.45
N ASP A 136 8.53 -4.01 5.67
CA ASP A 136 9.37 -4.91 4.87
C ASP A 136 10.14 -5.92 5.73
N ILE A 137 10.75 -5.47 6.84
CA ILE A 137 11.38 -6.42 7.78
C ILE A 137 10.33 -7.36 8.36
N TYR A 138 9.14 -6.82 8.68
CA TYR A 138 8.05 -7.61 9.23
C TYR A 138 7.54 -8.68 8.26
N TYR A 139 7.51 -8.38 6.96
CA TYR A 139 7.15 -9.32 5.90
C TYR A 139 8.10 -10.53 5.90
N ASP A 140 9.41 -10.29 5.95
CA ASP A 140 10.40 -11.37 6.06
C ASP A 140 10.22 -12.19 7.34
N ILE A 141 9.83 -11.55 8.45
CA ILE A 141 9.55 -12.25 9.71
C ILE A 141 8.28 -13.11 9.62
N ILE A 142 7.22 -12.61 8.98
CA ILE A 142 5.95 -13.34 8.82
C ILE A 142 6.16 -14.61 7.99
N LYS A 143 7.00 -14.54 6.96
CA LYS A 143 7.37 -15.72 6.16
C LYS A 143 8.00 -16.85 6.97
N ASP A 144 8.73 -16.49 8.01
CA ASP A 144 9.40 -17.44 8.90
C ASP A 144 8.46 -18.03 9.97
N TYR A 145 7.20 -17.59 10.05
CA TYR A 145 6.25 -18.13 11.02
C TYR A 145 5.85 -19.56 10.64
N SER A 146 6.07 -20.47 11.60
CA SER A 146 5.64 -21.86 11.48
C SER A 146 4.21 -22.03 12.00
N ALA A 147 3.33 -22.64 11.21
CA ALA A 147 2.04 -23.09 11.72
C ALA A 147 2.20 -24.28 12.70
N PRO A 148 1.43 -24.36 13.80
CA PRO A 148 0.44 -23.40 14.26
C PRO A 148 1.07 -22.16 14.93
N LEU A 149 0.48 -20.99 14.68
CA LEU A 149 0.92 -19.74 15.30
C LEU A 149 0.78 -19.76 16.81
N LYS A 150 1.68 -19.05 17.49
CA LYS A 150 1.50 -18.70 18.90
C LYS A 150 0.44 -17.63 19.03
N THR A 151 -0.26 -17.61 20.16
CA THR A 151 -1.30 -16.59 20.44
C THR A 151 -0.78 -15.16 20.24
N ASN A 152 0.47 -14.86 20.62
CA ASN A 152 1.06 -13.54 20.43
C ASN A 152 1.22 -13.16 18.95
N GLU A 153 1.56 -14.12 18.08
CA GLU A 153 1.72 -13.90 16.64
C GLU A 153 0.35 -13.63 16.00
N GLU A 154 -0.70 -14.36 16.37
CA GLU A 154 -2.08 -14.04 15.93
C GLU A 154 -2.52 -12.63 16.35
N GLN A 155 -2.14 -12.20 17.55
CA GLN A 155 -2.49 -10.86 18.03
C GLN A 155 -1.81 -9.76 17.20
N VAL A 156 -0.66 -10.03 16.59
CA VAL A 156 0.00 -9.04 15.72
C VAL A 156 -0.90 -8.66 14.56
N LEU A 157 -1.49 -9.64 13.87
CA LEU A 157 -2.38 -9.37 12.74
C LEU A 157 -3.55 -8.46 13.15
N LEU A 158 -4.24 -8.80 14.25
CA LEU A 158 -5.47 -8.11 14.63
C LEU A 158 -5.26 -6.81 15.44
N LYS A 159 -4.18 -6.73 16.23
CA LYS A 159 -3.92 -5.59 17.13
C LYS A 159 -2.84 -4.64 16.63
N VAL A 160 -2.01 -5.05 15.68
CA VAL A 160 -0.91 -4.23 15.16
C VAL A 160 -1.11 -3.93 13.67
N LEU A 161 -1.19 -4.95 12.81
CA LEU A 161 -1.31 -4.75 11.36
C LEU A 161 -2.67 -4.18 10.95
N LEU A 162 -3.77 -4.74 11.45
CA LEU A 162 -5.12 -4.26 11.12
C LEU A 162 -5.32 -2.77 11.49
N PRO A 163 -4.91 -2.28 12.68
CA PRO A 163 -5.02 -0.85 13.00
C PRO A 163 -4.18 0.10 12.13
N LEU A 164 -3.13 -0.37 11.44
CA LEU A 164 -2.33 0.47 10.51
C LEU A 164 -3.14 1.00 9.32
N HIS A 165 -4.37 0.54 9.12
CA HIS A 165 -5.29 1.12 8.15
C HIS A 165 -5.95 2.43 8.62
N LYS A 166 -5.84 2.77 9.91
CA LYS A 166 -6.50 3.96 10.48
C LYS A 166 -5.83 5.28 10.08
N PRO A 167 -4.49 5.44 10.12
CA PRO A 167 -3.82 6.70 9.77
C PRO A 167 -4.18 7.21 8.37
N GLN A 168 -4.17 8.53 8.19
CA GLN A 168 -4.43 9.14 6.88
C GLN A 168 -3.28 8.95 5.90
N SER A 169 -2.05 8.82 6.41
CA SER A 169 -0.84 8.54 5.64
C SER A 169 -0.74 7.11 5.11
N MET A 170 -1.75 6.27 5.35
CA MET A 170 -1.79 4.87 4.88
C MET A 170 -1.33 4.65 3.43
N PRO A 171 -1.71 5.47 2.45
CA PRO A 171 -1.27 5.28 1.07
C PRO A 171 0.25 5.22 0.88
N SER A 172 1.07 5.81 1.77
CA SER A 172 2.54 5.81 1.61
C SER A 172 3.20 4.47 1.92
N TYR A 173 2.53 3.59 2.67
CA TYR A 173 3.04 2.28 3.08
C TYR A 173 2.08 1.13 2.76
N PHE A 174 0.97 1.41 2.06
CA PHE A 174 -0.05 0.41 1.77
C PHE A 174 0.49 -0.79 1.00
N SER A 175 1.37 -0.56 0.02
CA SER A 175 1.94 -1.62 -0.80
C SER A 175 2.66 -2.68 0.02
N THR A 176 3.44 -2.28 1.03
CA THR A 176 4.13 -3.23 1.91
C THR A 176 3.20 -3.83 2.96
N LEU A 177 2.21 -3.07 3.43
CA LEU A 177 1.20 -3.54 4.37
C LEU A 177 0.36 -4.68 3.77
N ILE A 178 -0.15 -4.53 2.54
CA ILE A 178 -0.95 -5.55 1.88
C ILE A 178 -0.14 -6.84 1.68
N TYR A 179 1.13 -6.75 1.27
CA TYR A 179 1.98 -7.95 1.16
C TYR A 179 2.13 -8.68 2.50
N CYS A 180 2.31 -7.94 3.60
CA CYS A 180 2.35 -8.54 4.94
C CYS A 180 1.05 -9.27 5.28
N ILE A 181 -0.10 -8.66 5.00
CA ILE A 181 -1.41 -9.21 5.35
C ILE A 181 -1.73 -10.45 4.52
N ILE A 182 -1.52 -10.40 3.20
CA ILE A 182 -1.79 -11.52 2.30
C ILE A 182 -0.91 -12.72 2.66
N GLU A 183 0.40 -12.52 2.88
CA GLU A 183 1.31 -13.59 3.30
C GLU A 183 0.89 -14.20 4.65
N PHE A 184 0.49 -13.37 5.61
CA PHE A 184 0.03 -13.83 6.92
C PHE A 184 -1.22 -14.71 6.79
N LEU A 185 -2.21 -14.26 6.01
CA LEU A 185 -3.48 -14.95 5.81
C LEU A 185 -3.32 -16.22 4.96
N GLN A 186 -2.47 -16.21 3.94
CA GLN A 186 -2.12 -17.40 3.14
C GLN A 186 -1.51 -18.48 4.02
N SER A 187 -0.57 -18.10 4.89
CA SER A 187 0.06 -19.03 5.84
C SER A 187 -0.90 -19.50 6.93
N ASN A 188 -1.92 -18.71 7.27
CA ASN A 188 -2.85 -18.97 8.38
C ASN A 188 -4.31 -18.65 8.03
N PRO A 189 -4.96 -19.47 7.17
CA PRO A 189 -6.28 -19.15 6.61
C PRO A 189 -7.41 -19.02 7.64
N SER A 190 -7.30 -19.72 8.79
CA SER A 190 -8.29 -19.66 9.88
C SER A 190 -8.52 -18.25 10.45
N LEU A 191 -7.61 -17.31 10.18
CA LEU A 191 -7.73 -15.92 10.62
C LEU A 191 -8.48 -15.02 9.63
N ILE A 192 -8.73 -15.45 8.40
CA ILE A 192 -9.39 -14.67 7.34
C ILE A 192 -10.72 -14.10 7.84
N GLN A 193 -11.58 -14.94 8.41
CA GLN A 193 -12.89 -14.50 8.90
C GLN A 193 -12.80 -13.40 9.96
N ARG A 194 -11.88 -13.56 10.92
CA ARG A 194 -11.65 -12.59 12.00
C ARG A 194 -11.07 -11.29 11.46
N TYR A 195 -10.11 -11.39 10.55
CA TYR A 195 -9.47 -10.25 9.91
C TYR A 195 -10.46 -9.43 9.09
N VAL A 196 -11.16 -10.05 8.13
CA VAL A 196 -12.13 -9.39 7.24
C VAL A 196 -13.24 -8.72 8.05
N THR A 197 -13.74 -9.36 9.10
CA THR A 197 -14.73 -8.75 9.99
C THR A 197 -14.21 -7.47 10.65
N GLY A 198 -12.95 -7.46 11.09
CA GLY A 198 -12.29 -6.27 11.65
C GLY A 198 -12.02 -5.20 10.58
N PHE A 199 -11.56 -5.62 9.41
CA PHE A 199 -11.25 -4.77 8.26
C PHE A 199 -12.47 -4.00 7.76
N LEU A 200 -13.59 -4.69 7.53
CA LEU A 200 -14.85 -4.08 7.10
C LEU A 200 -15.41 -3.07 8.12
N ARG A 201 -15.08 -3.19 9.41
CA ARG A 201 -15.45 -2.17 10.42
C ARG A 201 -14.64 -0.88 10.29
N LEU A 202 -13.43 -0.97 9.75
CA LEU A 202 -12.54 0.17 9.51
C LEU A 202 -12.78 0.82 8.15
N TRP A 203 -13.78 0.35 7.38
CA TRP A 203 -14.01 0.82 6.01
C TRP A 203 -14.16 2.35 5.96
N PRO A 204 -13.35 3.05 5.14
CA PRO A 204 -13.38 4.50 5.06
C PRO A 204 -14.70 4.98 4.46
N LYS A 205 -15.29 6.03 5.05
CA LYS A 205 -16.55 6.64 4.58
C LYS A 205 -16.37 7.98 3.88
N THR A 206 -15.21 8.61 4.05
CA THR A 206 -14.95 10.00 3.62
C THR A 206 -13.69 10.16 2.79
N ALA A 207 -12.79 9.18 2.79
CA ALA A 207 -11.49 9.24 2.12
C ALA A 207 -11.48 8.31 0.90
N TYR A 208 -11.73 8.88 -0.29
CA TYR A 208 -11.87 8.12 -1.53
C TYR A 208 -10.62 7.31 -1.87
N ASP A 209 -9.43 7.90 -1.74
CA ASP A 209 -8.17 7.21 -2.04
C ASP A 209 -7.94 6.02 -1.10
N LYS A 210 -8.36 6.12 0.16
CA LYS A 210 -8.31 4.98 1.08
C LYS A 210 -9.34 3.92 0.71
N GLU A 211 -10.53 4.32 0.27
CA GLU A 211 -11.56 3.37 -0.14
C GLU A 211 -11.12 2.52 -1.34
N THR A 212 -10.41 3.12 -2.31
CA THR A 212 -9.84 2.37 -3.42
C THR A 212 -8.79 1.36 -2.98
N LEU A 213 -7.92 1.72 -2.02
CA LEU A 213 -6.93 0.80 -1.48
C LEU A 213 -7.59 -0.34 -0.68
N PHE A 214 -8.64 -0.04 0.08
CA PHE A 214 -9.41 -1.07 0.80
C PHE A 214 -10.11 -2.06 -0.16
N LEU A 215 -10.58 -1.58 -1.32
CA LEU A 215 -11.12 -2.44 -2.39
C LEU A 215 -10.04 -3.35 -2.96
N THR A 216 -8.83 -2.84 -3.19
CA THR A 216 -7.70 -3.66 -3.64
C THR A 216 -7.37 -4.76 -2.63
N GLU A 217 -7.29 -4.43 -1.34
CA GLU A 217 -6.96 -5.41 -0.31
C GLU A 217 -8.04 -6.48 -0.15
N ILE A 218 -9.32 -6.10 -0.09
CA ILE A 218 -10.39 -7.11 0.04
C ILE A 218 -10.41 -8.03 -1.18
N ALA A 219 -10.18 -7.51 -2.39
CA ALA A 219 -10.09 -8.33 -3.60
C ALA A 219 -8.92 -9.31 -3.52
N SER A 220 -7.73 -8.87 -3.10
CA SER A 220 -6.57 -9.76 -2.92
C SER A 220 -6.79 -10.82 -1.85
N ILE A 221 -7.53 -10.52 -0.77
CA ILE A 221 -7.87 -11.51 0.26
C ILE A 221 -8.83 -12.57 -0.28
N LEU A 222 -9.79 -12.18 -1.12
CA LEU A 222 -10.76 -13.11 -1.71
C LEU A 222 -10.12 -14.12 -2.67
N VAL A 223 -8.96 -13.79 -3.25
CA VAL A 223 -8.20 -14.65 -4.18
C VAL A 223 -7.23 -15.60 -3.46
N ILE A 224 -7.18 -15.58 -2.11
CA ILE A 224 -6.34 -16.53 -1.36
C ILE A 224 -6.79 -17.98 -1.63
N GLN A 225 -5.82 -18.88 -1.88
CA GLN A 225 -6.03 -20.30 -2.17
C GLN A 225 -6.52 -21.10 -0.95
N ASN A 226 -7.71 -20.76 -0.44
CA ASN A 226 -8.41 -21.47 0.62
C ASN A 226 -9.93 -21.22 0.54
N GLU A 227 -10.63 -22.03 -0.27
CA GLU A 227 -12.07 -21.88 -0.51
C GLU A 227 -12.91 -21.99 0.78
N GLU A 228 -12.54 -22.88 1.71
CA GLU A 228 -13.31 -23.10 2.95
C GLU A 228 -13.37 -21.84 3.82
N GLU A 229 -12.26 -21.13 3.98
CA GLU A 229 -12.22 -19.90 4.79
C GLU A 229 -12.72 -18.68 4.01
N VAL A 230 -12.46 -18.61 2.70
CA VAL A 230 -12.92 -17.49 1.85
C VAL A 230 -14.45 -17.49 1.73
N THR A 231 -15.08 -18.66 1.56
CA THR A 231 -16.56 -18.77 1.44
C THR A 231 -17.28 -18.18 2.66
N LYS A 232 -16.69 -18.27 3.86
CA LYS A 232 -17.22 -17.69 5.11
C LYS A 232 -17.27 -16.15 5.09
N VAL A 233 -16.47 -15.50 4.25
CA VAL A 233 -16.38 -14.03 4.15
C VAL A 233 -16.92 -13.45 2.84
N LEU A 234 -17.31 -14.30 1.87
CA LEU A 234 -17.86 -13.86 0.58
C LEU A 234 -19.05 -12.91 0.76
N GLU A 235 -20.08 -13.31 1.50
CA GLU A 235 -21.29 -12.50 1.66
C GLU A 235 -21.01 -11.10 2.24
N PRO A 236 -20.30 -10.94 3.38
CA PRO A 236 -20.01 -9.60 3.90
C PRO A 236 -19.07 -8.79 2.99
N ALA A 237 -18.10 -9.41 2.31
CA ALA A 237 -17.21 -8.73 1.38
C ALA A 237 -17.99 -8.20 0.15
N PHE A 238 -18.77 -9.05 -0.51
CA PHE A 238 -19.55 -8.66 -1.68
C PHE A 238 -20.68 -7.68 -1.35
N LYS A 239 -21.25 -7.72 -0.14
CA LYS A 239 -22.16 -6.66 0.33
C LYS A 239 -21.46 -5.30 0.42
N GLN A 240 -20.18 -5.27 0.78
CA GLN A 240 -19.42 -4.03 0.80
C GLN A 240 -19.07 -3.57 -0.61
N ILE A 241 -18.62 -4.47 -1.49
CA ILE A 241 -18.39 -4.19 -2.92
C ILE A 241 -19.66 -3.64 -3.58
N ALA A 242 -20.83 -4.22 -3.30
CA ALA A 242 -22.12 -3.76 -3.81
C ALA A 242 -22.46 -2.31 -3.40
N LYS A 243 -22.06 -1.90 -2.18
CA LYS A 243 -22.20 -0.50 -1.74
C LYS A 243 -21.24 0.43 -2.47
N CYS A 244 -20.01 -0.01 -2.72
CA CYS A 244 -19.02 0.76 -3.47
C CYS A 244 -19.44 0.97 -4.93
N LEU A 245 -20.07 -0.04 -5.55
CA LEU A 245 -20.71 0.11 -6.87
C LEU A 245 -21.80 1.18 -6.86
N SER A 246 -22.63 1.24 -5.81
CA SER A 246 -23.67 2.26 -5.67
C SER A 246 -23.19 3.58 -5.05
N SER A 247 -21.88 3.80 -4.97
CA SER A 247 -21.31 5.04 -4.42
C SER A 247 -21.63 6.25 -5.29
N GLN A 248 -21.79 7.42 -4.67
CA GLN A 248 -21.97 8.69 -5.39
C GLN A 248 -20.72 9.10 -6.17
N SER A 249 -19.55 8.58 -5.77
CA SER A 249 -18.29 8.86 -6.45
C SER A 249 -18.11 7.95 -7.65
N ALA A 250 -18.18 8.54 -8.85
CA ALA A 250 -17.92 7.82 -10.10
C ALA A 250 -16.55 7.12 -10.13
N LYS A 251 -15.53 7.68 -9.47
CA LYS A 251 -14.20 7.06 -9.35
C LYS A 251 -14.23 5.74 -8.58
N ILE A 252 -14.97 5.68 -7.47
CA ILE A 252 -15.10 4.44 -6.70
C ILE A 252 -15.89 3.41 -7.47
N ALA A 253 -17.01 3.81 -8.08
CA ALA A 253 -17.81 2.90 -8.90
C ALA A 253 -16.97 2.31 -10.05
N GLU A 254 -16.18 3.13 -10.74
CA GLU A 254 -15.26 2.69 -11.79
C GLU A 254 -14.19 1.73 -11.25
N GLN A 255 -13.49 2.09 -10.17
CA GLN A 255 -12.47 1.22 -9.56
C GLN A 255 -13.05 -0.11 -9.06
N THR A 256 -14.29 -0.08 -8.55
CA THR A 256 -14.98 -1.30 -8.12
C THR A 256 -15.35 -2.17 -9.33
N LEU A 257 -15.76 -1.58 -10.46
CA LEU A 257 -16.06 -2.32 -11.68
C LEU A 257 -14.80 -2.95 -12.31
N ASN A 258 -13.63 -2.34 -12.16
CA ASN A 258 -12.37 -2.91 -12.63
C ASN A 258 -11.96 -4.18 -11.87
N LEU A 259 -12.60 -4.50 -10.74
CA LEU A 259 -12.39 -5.79 -10.07
C LEU A 259 -12.78 -6.98 -10.97
N TRP A 260 -13.69 -6.77 -11.93
CA TRP A 260 -14.06 -7.79 -12.92
C TRP A 260 -13.02 -7.96 -14.04
N GLU A 261 -11.91 -7.21 -14.04
CA GLU A 261 -10.79 -7.45 -14.95
C GLU A 261 -9.81 -8.52 -14.39
N ASP A 262 -9.92 -8.85 -13.09
CA ASP A 262 -9.09 -9.86 -12.43
C ASP A 262 -9.67 -11.27 -12.66
N GLU A 263 -8.93 -12.09 -13.39
CA GLU A 263 -9.35 -13.45 -13.77
C GLU A 263 -9.51 -14.39 -12.56
N ASP A 264 -8.66 -14.26 -11.55
CA ASP A 264 -8.72 -15.10 -10.35
C ASP A 264 -9.97 -14.75 -9.54
N LEU A 265 -10.31 -13.46 -9.44
CA LEU A 265 -11.55 -13.03 -8.81
C LEU A 265 -12.78 -13.46 -9.63
N LEU A 266 -12.72 -13.42 -10.97
CA LEU A 266 -13.79 -13.92 -11.84
C LEU A 266 -14.02 -15.43 -11.69
N GLU A 267 -12.96 -16.22 -11.51
CA GLU A 267 -13.06 -17.65 -11.21
C GLU A 267 -13.78 -17.89 -9.88
N LEU A 268 -13.38 -17.20 -8.82
CA LEU A 268 -14.07 -17.25 -7.53
C LEU A 268 -15.57 -16.88 -7.66
N MET A 269 -15.89 -15.85 -8.45
CA MET A 269 -17.27 -15.44 -8.70
C MET A 269 -18.07 -16.48 -9.48
N ARG A 270 -17.44 -17.20 -10.41
CA ARG A 270 -18.07 -18.29 -11.17
C ARG A 270 -18.47 -19.44 -10.25
N GLU A 271 -17.57 -19.85 -9.37
CA GLU A 271 -17.81 -20.95 -8.44
C GLU A 271 -18.90 -20.62 -7.41
N ASN A 272 -19.00 -19.35 -7.00
CA ASN A 272 -19.90 -18.90 -5.93
C ASN A 272 -21.05 -18.02 -6.44
N ASN A 273 -21.42 -18.18 -7.71
CA ASN A 273 -22.35 -17.28 -8.41
C ASN A 273 -23.75 -17.20 -7.75
N GLU A 274 -24.23 -18.28 -7.13
CA GLU A 274 -25.53 -18.32 -6.47
C GLU A 274 -25.62 -17.38 -5.26
N VAL A 275 -24.50 -17.14 -4.57
CA VAL A 275 -24.42 -16.25 -3.41
C VAL A 275 -24.07 -14.83 -3.85
N ILE A 276 -23.12 -14.68 -4.78
CA ILE A 276 -22.56 -13.38 -5.15
C ILE A 276 -23.50 -12.59 -6.07
N MET A 277 -24.08 -13.24 -7.07
CA MET A 277 -24.88 -12.56 -8.10
C MET A 277 -26.10 -11.83 -7.50
N PRO A 278 -26.89 -12.41 -6.58
CA PRO A 278 -28.02 -11.71 -5.96
C PRO A 278 -27.60 -10.45 -5.15
N ILE A 279 -26.37 -10.41 -4.64
CA ILE A 279 -25.86 -9.28 -3.85
C ILE A 279 -25.45 -8.11 -4.76
N ILE A 280 -24.78 -8.41 -5.88
CA ILE A 280 -24.20 -7.40 -6.76
C ILE A 280 -25.19 -6.92 -7.83
N PHE A 281 -26.04 -7.81 -8.32
CA PHE A 281 -26.98 -7.53 -9.41
C PHE A 281 -27.87 -6.29 -9.18
N PRO A 282 -28.47 -6.08 -7.99
CA PRO A 282 -29.29 -4.89 -7.75
C PRO A 282 -28.52 -3.58 -7.94
N SER A 283 -27.26 -3.53 -7.49
CA SER A 283 -26.39 -2.35 -7.64
C SER A 283 -26.05 -2.08 -9.10
N LEU A 284 -25.71 -3.12 -9.88
CA LEU A 284 -25.43 -3.00 -11.31
C LEU A 284 -26.68 -2.58 -12.11
N TYR A 285 -27.84 -3.15 -11.78
CA TYR A 285 -29.10 -2.81 -12.43
C TYR A 285 -29.47 -1.34 -12.21
N PHE A 286 -29.27 -0.84 -10.99
CA PHE A 286 -29.46 0.58 -10.69
C PHE A 286 -28.48 1.48 -11.47
N MET A 287 -27.19 1.14 -11.50
CA MET A 287 -26.19 1.92 -12.24
C MET A 287 -26.50 2.02 -13.74
N LYS A 288 -27.00 0.93 -14.35
CA LYS A 288 -27.39 0.91 -15.76
C LYS A 288 -28.47 1.94 -16.12
N LYS A 289 -29.31 2.33 -15.14
CA LYS A 289 -30.38 3.33 -15.32
C LYS A 289 -29.94 4.77 -15.02
N MET A 290 -28.79 4.95 -14.38
CA MET A 290 -28.25 6.28 -14.08
C MET A 290 -27.56 6.88 -15.30
N HIS A 291 -27.59 8.21 -15.42
CA HIS A 291 -26.83 8.93 -16.43
C HIS A 291 -25.33 8.98 -16.06
N LEU A 292 -24.65 7.84 -16.14
CA LEU A 292 -23.21 7.71 -15.91
C LEU A 292 -22.41 8.09 -17.15
N SER A 293 -21.10 8.31 -16.99
CA SER A 293 -20.19 8.53 -18.12
C SER A 293 -20.18 7.32 -19.06
N GLN A 294 -19.89 7.54 -20.35
CA GLN A 294 -19.87 6.48 -21.36
C GLN A 294 -18.97 5.30 -20.94
N ARG A 295 -17.79 5.59 -20.40
CA ARG A 295 -16.84 4.60 -19.90
C ARG A 295 -17.44 3.69 -18.82
N ILE A 296 -18.14 4.27 -17.83
CA ILE A 296 -18.76 3.47 -16.77
C ILE A 296 -19.93 2.64 -17.33
N GLN A 297 -20.70 3.18 -18.27
CA GLN A 297 -21.77 2.41 -18.93
C GLN A 297 -21.22 1.20 -19.71
N GLU A 298 -20.07 1.36 -20.36
CA GLU A 298 -19.35 0.27 -21.04
C GLU A 298 -18.90 -0.80 -20.03
N LEU A 299 -18.25 -0.39 -18.93
CA LEU A 299 -17.83 -1.31 -17.85
C LEU A 299 -19.03 -2.06 -17.24
N VAL A 300 -20.11 -1.36 -16.87
CA VAL A 300 -21.33 -2.00 -16.36
C VAL A 300 -21.90 -2.99 -17.35
N SER A 301 -21.87 -2.67 -18.65
CA SER A 301 -22.35 -3.58 -19.69
C SER A 301 -21.46 -4.82 -19.83
N THR A 302 -20.14 -4.68 -19.69
CA THR A 302 -19.20 -5.81 -19.65
C THR A 302 -19.50 -6.70 -18.46
N VAL A 303 -19.56 -6.15 -17.25
CA VAL A 303 -19.86 -6.92 -16.02
C VAL A 303 -21.22 -7.62 -16.11
N MET A 304 -22.25 -6.95 -16.63
CA MET A 304 -23.58 -7.57 -16.81
C MET A 304 -23.56 -8.72 -17.81
N LYS A 305 -22.72 -8.65 -18.86
CA LYS A 305 -22.54 -9.77 -19.79
C LYS A 305 -21.82 -10.93 -19.11
N GLU A 306 -20.78 -10.67 -18.33
CA GLU A 306 -20.07 -11.70 -17.56
C GLU A 306 -21.04 -12.45 -16.64
N LEU A 307 -21.82 -11.73 -15.82
CA LEU A 307 -22.82 -12.37 -14.94
C LEU A 307 -23.85 -13.19 -15.72
N LEU A 308 -24.29 -12.73 -16.90
CA LEU A 308 -25.20 -13.48 -17.76
C LEU A 308 -24.56 -14.76 -18.30
N MET A 309 -23.26 -14.75 -18.62
CA MET A 309 -22.51 -15.92 -19.06
C MET A 309 -22.27 -16.91 -17.91
N MET A 310 -22.06 -16.42 -16.69
CA MET A 310 -21.85 -17.26 -15.51
C MET A 310 -23.09 -18.08 -15.15
N ASN A 311 -24.26 -17.44 -15.03
CA ASN A 311 -25.51 -18.13 -14.72
C ASN A 311 -26.71 -17.41 -15.32
N ARG A 312 -27.12 -17.85 -16.51
CA ARG A 312 -28.21 -17.23 -17.28
C ARG A 312 -29.56 -17.31 -16.56
N GLU A 313 -29.88 -18.44 -15.95
CA GLU A 313 -31.18 -18.64 -15.31
C GLU A 313 -31.32 -17.73 -14.09
N LEU A 314 -30.29 -17.70 -13.24
CA LEU A 314 -30.25 -16.82 -12.07
C LEU A 314 -30.32 -15.35 -12.47
N PHE A 315 -29.52 -14.93 -13.47
CA PHE A 315 -29.53 -13.56 -13.98
C PHE A 315 -30.93 -13.11 -14.44
N LEU A 316 -31.62 -13.95 -15.22
CA LEU A 316 -32.98 -13.66 -15.69
C LEU A 316 -33.98 -13.60 -14.53
N SER A 317 -33.87 -14.50 -13.56
CA SER A 317 -34.73 -14.50 -12.38
C SER A 317 -34.59 -13.21 -11.55
N LEU A 318 -33.35 -12.77 -11.31
CA LEU A 318 -33.04 -11.52 -10.60
C LEU A 318 -33.52 -10.29 -11.37
N THR A 319 -33.42 -10.31 -12.71
CA THR A 319 -33.96 -9.24 -13.57
C THR A 319 -35.46 -9.08 -13.38
N ILE A 320 -36.20 -10.20 -13.38
CA ILE A 320 -37.65 -10.20 -13.16
C ILE A 320 -37.98 -9.70 -11.75
N GLU A 321 -37.23 -10.13 -10.74
CA GLU A 321 -37.42 -9.69 -9.36
C GLU A 321 -37.22 -8.18 -9.21
N GLN A 322 -36.17 -7.60 -9.82
CA GLN A 322 -35.93 -6.16 -9.78
C GLN A 322 -37.04 -5.36 -10.47
N ILE A 323 -37.50 -5.81 -11.64
CA ILE A 323 -38.62 -5.16 -12.34
C ILE A 323 -39.89 -5.18 -11.47
N ARG A 324 -40.20 -6.31 -10.82
CA ARG A 324 -41.33 -6.42 -9.89
C ARG A 324 -41.16 -5.51 -8.67
N ALA A 325 -39.95 -5.43 -8.11
CA ALA A 325 -39.65 -4.58 -6.97
C ALA A 325 -39.84 -3.08 -7.30
N GLU A 326 -39.50 -2.67 -8.53
CA GLU A 326 -39.75 -1.32 -9.01
C GLU A 326 -41.23 -1.00 -9.19
N GLN A 327 -41.99 -1.92 -9.79
CA GLN A 327 -43.45 -1.76 -9.98
C GLN A 327 -44.17 -1.55 -8.64
N LYS A 328 -43.77 -2.29 -7.60
CA LYS A 328 -44.30 -2.13 -6.24
C LYS A 328 -43.93 -0.79 -5.58
N LYS A 329 -42.80 -0.17 -5.95
CA LYS A 329 -42.40 1.15 -5.43
C LYS A 329 -43.16 2.30 -6.10
N THR A 330 -43.65 2.09 -7.33
CA THR A 330 -44.43 3.07 -8.08
C THR A 330 -45.94 3.02 -7.81
N GLU A 331 -46.43 2.01 -7.10
CA GLU A 331 -47.82 1.99 -6.61
C GLU A 331 -47.94 2.97 -5.42
N PRO A 332 -48.72 4.06 -5.53
CA PRO A 332 -48.91 4.98 -4.42
C PRO A 332 -49.58 4.22 -3.28
N SER A 333 -49.01 4.32 -2.08
CA SER A 333 -49.68 3.94 -0.84
C SER A 333 -50.97 4.76 -0.73
N ASN A 334 -52.11 4.19 -1.12
CA ASN A 334 -53.41 4.76 -0.83
C ASN A 334 -53.52 4.90 0.70
N PRO A 335 -53.61 6.12 1.25
CA PRO A 335 -53.94 6.27 2.65
C PRO A 335 -55.40 5.82 2.86
N PRO A 336 -55.73 5.24 4.03
CA PRO A 336 -57.08 4.85 4.39
C PRO A 336 -58.04 6.04 4.54
#